data_AF-A0AA89CSF1-F1
#
_entry.id   AF-A0AA89CSF1-F1
#
_cell.length_a   1.000
_cell.length_b   1.000
_cell.length_c   1.000
_cell.angle_alpha   90.00
_cell.angle_beta   90.00
_cell.angle_gamma   90.00
#
_symmetry.space_group_name_H-M   'P 1'
#
loop_
_entity.id
_entity.type
_entity.pdbx_description
1 polymer ?
#
loop_
_entity_poly.entity_id
_entity_poly.type
_entity_poly.pdbx_seq_one_letter_code
_entity_poly.pdbx_strand_id
1 'polypeptide(L)'
;MINVLSYKSEKNYPISYENPVTNQYYKYIYDLVNKRPVVELEKRFEIINDLSQSYFEELEKELPSYLITLLANWCLFEELSNSNPDKVSHTEHPILTVHQIKRRDRKQVIVENEKLDYFNITGGRRIKRNTEEIGENK
;
A
#
# COMPACT_ATOMS: atom_id res chain seq x y z
N MET A 1 -8.70 0.54 40.86
CA MET A 1 -9.15 -0.11 39.61
C MET A 1 -9.83 0.95 38.76
N ILE A 2 -9.14 1.50 37.77
CA ILE A 2 -9.74 2.50 36.87
C ILE A 2 -10.47 1.73 35.77
N ASN A 3 -11.78 1.92 35.72
CA ASN A 3 -12.69 1.30 34.78
C ASN A 3 -12.53 2.01 33.42
N VAL A 4 -11.78 1.42 32.50
CA VAL A 4 -11.63 1.95 31.13
C VAL A 4 -12.88 1.57 30.36
N LEU A 5 -13.87 2.46 30.39
CA LEU A 5 -15.07 2.35 29.59
C LEU A 5 -14.69 2.36 28.10
N SER A 6 -14.99 1.23 27.46
CA SER A 6 -14.97 1.01 26.02
C SER A 6 -15.78 2.09 25.30
N TYR A 7 -15.09 3.01 24.64
CA TYR A 7 -15.71 3.92 23.67
C TYR A 7 -15.77 3.21 22.31
N LYS A 8 -16.99 2.82 21.93
CA LYS A 8 -17.31 2.42 20.56
C LYS A 8 -17.06 3.60 19.62
N SER A 9 -15.91 3.60 18.95
CA SER A 9 -15.63 4.48 17.81
C SER A 9 -16.35 3.92 16.59
N GLU A 10 -17.40 4.58 16.10
CA GLU A 10 -18.24 4.17 14.95
C GLU A 10 -17.53 4.21 13.58
N LYS A 11 -16.20 4.30 13.57
CA LYS A 11 -15.35 4.07 12.39
C LYS A 11 -14.19 3.20 12.83
N ASN A 12 -14.01 2.06 12.16
CA ASN A 12 -12.92 1.10 12.40
C ASN A 12 -11.59 1.72 11.95
N TYR A 13 -11.02 2.60 12.78
CA TYR A 13 -9.63 3.03 12.65
C TYR A 13 -8.74 1.87 13.11
N PRO A 14 -7.79 1.40 12.29
CA PRO A 14 -7.11 0.13 12.50
C PRO A 14 -6.20 0.08 13.73
N ILE A 15 -5.91 1.22 14.39
CA ILE A 15 -4.97 1.30 15.51
C ILE A 15 -5.42 2.40 16.49
N SER A 16 -5.46 2.10 17.79
CA SER A 16 -5.63 3.09 18.86
C SER A 16 -4.29 3.35 19.55
N TYR A 17 -3.80 4.58 19.50
CA TYR A 17 -2.54 5.00 20.12
C TYR A 17 -2.76 5.42 21.58
N GLU A 18 -1.71 5.29 22.41
CA GLU A 18 -1.74 5.64 23.84
C GLU A 18 -2.03 7.14 24.07
N ASN A 19 -1.66 8.00 23.12
CA ASN A 19 -1.88 9.44 23.21
C ASN A 19 -3.18 9.87 22.45
N PRO A 20 -4.16 10.48 23.14
CA PRO A 20 -5.40 10.94 22.52
C PRO A 20 -5.18 12.00 21.43
N VAL A 21 -4.19 12.88 21.58
CA VAL A 21 -3.84 13.90 20.59
C VAL A 21 -3.37 13.22 19.30
N THR A 22 -2.41 12.29 19.41
CA THR A 22 -1.91 11.53 18.25
C THR A 22 -3.03 10.77 17.52
N ASN A 23 -4.01 10.25 18.25
CA ASN A 23 -5.20 9.63 17.64
C ASN A 23 -6.04 10.63 16.83
N GLN A 24 -6.14 11.90 17.26
CA GLN A 24 -6.86 12.93 16.50
C GLN A 24 -6.14 13.25 15.19
N TYR A 25 -4.81 13.43 15.24
CA TYR A 25 -4.01 13.63 14.03
C TYR A 25 -4.08 12.44 13.09
N TYR A 26 -4.06 11.20 13.62
CA TYR A 26 -4.25 10.01 12.80
C TYR A 26 -5.57 10.05 12.04
N LYS A 27 -6.69 10.33 12.72
CA LYS A 27 -8.02 10.42 12.09
C LYS A 27 -8.06 11.50 11.03
N TYR A 28 -7.53 12.69 11.35
CA TYR A 28 -7.48 13.81 10.42
C TYR A 28 -6.67 13.47 9.16
N ILE A 29 -5.45 12.94 9.33
CA ILE A 29 -4.58 12.53 8.23
C ILE A 29 -5.25 11.42 7.42
N TYR A 30 -5.85 10.43 8.07
CA TYR A 30 -6.53 9.33 7.38
C TYR A 30 -7.68 9.83 6.50
N ASP A 31 -8.53 10.72 7.02
CA ASP A 31 -9.62 11.32 6.26
C ASP A 31 -9.09 12.17 5.09
N LEU A 32 -8.01 12.90 5.32
CA LEU A 32 -7.35 13.75 4.33
C LEU A 32 -6.72 12.97 3.18
N VAL A 33 -6.02 11.87 3.46
CA VAL A 33 -5.41 11.00 2.44
C VAL A 33 -6.46 10.30 1.57
N ASN A 34 -7.60 9.94 2.17
CA ASN A 34 -8.70 9.25 1.48
C ASN A 34 -9.67 10.21 0.76
N LYS A 35 -9.59 11.52 1.03
CA LYS A 35 -10.41 12.53 0.37
C LYS A 35 -10.14 12.56 -1.14
N ARG A 36 -11.19 12.78 -1.93
CA ARG A 36 -11.14 12.94 -3.39
C ARG A 36 -11.90 14.21 -3.80
N PRO A 37 -11.43 14.97 -4.80
CA PRO A 37 -10.22 14.75 -5.61
C PRO A 37 -8.91 14.93 -4.83
N VAL A 38 -7.83 14.32 -5.30
CA VAL A 38 -6.50 14.47 -4.69
C VAL A 38 -6.00 15.89 -4.97
N VAL A 39 -5.44 16.51 -3.93
CA VAL A 39 -4.88 17.86 -3.99
C VAL A 39 -3.56 17.82 -4.75
N GLU A 40 -3.23 18.90 -5.46
CA GLU A 40 -1.96 19.08 -6.16
C GLU A 40 -0.74 18.89 -5.24
N LEU A 41 0.39 18.45 -5.82
CA LEU A 41 1.60 18.08 -5.06
C LEU A 41 2.13 19.20 -4.16
N GLU A 42 2.24 20.43 -4.68
CA GLU A 42 2.77 21.56 -3.91
C GLU A 42 1.92 21.84 -2.66
N LYS A 43 0.59 21.88 -2.82
CA LYS A 43 -0.35 22.05 -1.72
C LYS A 43 -0.32 20.90 -0.72
N ARG A 44 -0.04 19.66 -1.16
CA ARG A 44 0.15 18.54 -0.23
C ARG A 44 1.36 18.78 0.67
N PHE A 45 2.47 19.30 0.14
CA PHE A 45 3.64 19.63 0.94
C PHE A 45 3.38 20.78 1.91
N GLU A 46 2.65 21.82 1.51
CA GLU A 46 2.22 22.90 2.42
C GLU A 46 1.42 22.33 3.60
N ILE A 47 0.39 21.52 3.31
CA ILE A 47 -0.45 20.87 4.32
C ILE A 47 0.38 19.99 5.27
N ILE A 48 1.36 19.26 4.75
CA ILE A 48 2.23 18.39 5.56
C ILE A 48 3.11 19.23 6.50
N ASN A 49 3.68 20.33 6.01
CA ASN A 49 4.49 21.22 6.82
C ASN A 49 3.66 21.84 7.95
N ASP A 50 2.46 22.34 7.63
CA ASP A 50 1.54 22.92 8.60
C ASP A 50 1.13 21.88 9.66
N LEU A 51 0.84 20.64 9.22
CA LEU A 51 0.49 19.55 10.14
C LEU A 51 1.66 19.15 11.04
N SER A 52 2.87 19.07 10.48
CA SER A 52 4.07 18.72 11.24
C SER A 52 4.39 19.79 12.28
N GLN A 53 4.26 21.06 11.89
CA GLN A 53 4.47 22.19 12.78
C GLN A 53 3.42 22.21 13.90
N SER A 54 2.14 22.08 13.56
CA SER A 54 1.05 22.04 14.54
C SER A 54 1.20 20.89 15.54
N TYR A 55 1.58 19.70 15.05
CA TYR A 55 1.83 18.54 15.90
C TYR A 55 3.01 18.77 16.85
N PHE A 56 4.09 19.38 16.35
CA PHE A 56 5.25 19.71 17.16
C PHE A 56 4.94 20.77 18.22
N GLU A 57 4.17 21.81 17.87
CA GLU A 57 3.74 22.84 18.83
C GLU A 57 2.85 22.28 19.95
N GLU A 58 2.06 21.25 19.66
CA GLU A 58 1.13 20.67 20.64
C GLU A 58 1.78 19.60 21.55
N LEU A 59 2.75 18.83 21.04
CA LEU A 59 3.33 17.68 21.74
C LEU A 59 4.83 17.78 21.99
N GLU A 60 5.50 18.82 21.48
CA GLU A 60 6.96 19.01 21.49
C GLU A 60 7.71 17.79 20.94
N LYS A 61 7.08 17.06 20.02
CA LYS A 61 7.56 15.81 19.43
C LYS A 61 7.31 15.81 17.95
N GLU A 62 8.18 15.12 17.22
CA GLU A 62 7.99 14.88 15.79
C GLU A 62 6.82 13.94 15.53
N LEU A 63 6.25 14.06 14.32
CA LEU A 63 5.23 13.15 13.83
C LEU A 63 5.75 11.69 13.88
N PRO A 64 4.96 10.76 14.44
CA PRO A 64 5.29 9.35 14.39
C PRO A 64 5.55 8.85 12.96
N SER A 65 6.54 7.97 12.81
CA SER A 65 6.98 7.44 11.52
C SER A 65 5.85 6.86 10.66
N TYR A 66 4.83 6.24 11.27
CA TYR A 66 3.70 5.69 10.52
C TYR A 66 2.78 6.77 9.93
N LEU A 67 2.61 7.93 10.60
CA LEU A 67 1.88 9.07 10.05
C LEU A 67 2.66 9.70 8.89
N ILE A 68 3.97 9.84 9.07
CA ILE A 68 4.88 10.30 8.01
C ILE A 68 4.77 9.38 6.80
N THR A 69 4.71 8.05 7.01
CA THR A 69 4.56 7.07 5.92
C THR A 69 3.24 7.24 5.18
N LEU A 70 2.13 7.52 5.89
CA LEU A 70 0.85 7.81 5.26
C LEU A 70 0.89 9.08 4.41
N LEU A 71 1.49 10.15 4.94
CA LEU A 71 1.65 11.42 4.23
C LEU A 71 2.60 11.30 3.03
N ALA A 72 3.67 10.53 3.14
CA ALA A 72 4.60 10.26 2.05
C ALA A 72 3.92 9.49 0.90
N ASN A 73 3.14 8.44 1.24
CA ASN A 73 2.34 7.72 0.25
C ASN A 73 1.29 8.63 -0.40
N TRP A 74 0.74 9.58 0.37
CA TRP A 74 -0.18 10.57 -0.17
C TRP A 74 0.50 11.50 -1.17
N CYS A 75 1.73 11.96 -0.94
CA CYS A 75 2.51 12.74 -1.92
C CYS A 75 2.85 11.93 -3.17
N LEU A 76 3.08 10.61 -3.02
CA LEU A 76 3.41 9.72 -4.13
C LEU A 76 2.17 9.15 -4.84
N PHE A 77 0.99 9.70 -4.61
CA PHE A 77 -0.26 9.14 -5.11
C PHE A 77 -0.27 8.91 -6.62
N GLU A 78 0.19 9.87 -7.42
CA GLU A 78 0.25 9.80 -8.89
C GLU A 78 1.15 8.66 -9.34
N GLU A 79 2.30 8.52 -8.69
CA GLU A 79 3.27 7.49 -8.99
C GLU A 79 2.79 6.09 -8.58
N LEU A 80 2.16 5.98 -7.42
CA LEU A 80 1.65 4.72 -6.89
C LEU A 80 0.35 4.27 -7.55
N SER A 81 -0.45 5.21 -8.06
CA SER A 81 -1.66 4.90 -8.84
C SER A 81 -1.36 4.55 -10.30
N ASN A 82 -0.16 4.88 -10.80
CA ASN A 82 0.27 4.53 -12.15
C ASN A 82 0.56 3.01 -12.27
N SER A 83 -0.36 2.31 -12.94
CA SER A 83 -0.28 0.86 -13.19
C SER A 83 0.47 0.49 -14.47
N ASN A 84 1.13 1.43 -15.17
CA ASN A 84 1.84 1.12 -16.41
C ASN A 84 2.93 0.05 -16.16
N PRO A 85 2.88 -1.12 -16.84
CA PRO A 85 3.89 -2.17 -16.68
C PRO A 85 5.29 -1.74 -17.10
N ASP A 86 5.40 -0.78 -18.04
CA ASP A 86 6.67 -0.36 -18.64
C ASP A 86 7.24 0.89 -17.95
N LYS A 87 6.72 1.25 -16.76
CA LYS A 87 7.20 2.38 -15.95
C LYS A 87 8.72 2.39 -15.78
N VAL A 88 9.29 1.21 -15.54
CA VAL A 88 10.74 1.03 -15.36
C VAL A 88 11.55 1.40 -16.61
N SER A 89 10.98 1.24 -17.79
CA SER A 89 11.64 1.55 -19.07
C SER A 89 11.48 3.01 -19.49
N HIS A 90 10.45 3.70 -18.99
CA HIS A 90 10.11 5.06 -19.39
C HIS A 90 10.60 6.15 -18.43
N THR A 91 10.97 5.80 -17.20
CA THR A 91 11.39 6.76 -16.17
C THR A 91 12.75 6.36 -15.60
N GLU A 92 13.63 7.34 -15.38
CA GLU A 92 14.95 7.12 -14.77
C GLU A 92 14.86 6.58 -13.33
N HIS A 93 13.86 7.02 -12.57
CA HIS A 93 13.62 6.63 -11.17
C HIS A 93 12.20 6.11 -10.96
N PRO A 94 11.90 4.87 -11.39
CA PRO A 94 10.56 4.30 -11.29
C PRO A 94 10.20 3.96 -9.84
N ILE A 95 9.14 4.56 -9.31
CA ILE A 95 8.57 4.18 -8.01
C ILE A 95 7.57 3.04 -8.22
N LEU A 96 7.82 1.88 -7.63
CA LEU A 96 6.97 0.70 -7.78
C LEU A 96 6.14 0.44 -6.53
N THR A 97 4.87 0.12 -6.73
CA THR A 97 4.00 -0.41 -5.67
C THR A 97 4.44 -1.82 -5.26
N VAL A 98 4.11 -2.23 -4.04
CA VAL A 98 4.36 -3.59 -3.53
C VAL A 98 3.77 -4.66 -4.46
N HIS A 99 2.61 -4.40 -5.08
CA HIS A 99 1.99 -5.32 -6.03
C HIS A 99 2.79 -5.43 -7.34
N GLN A 100 3.32 -4.34 -7.85
CA GLN A 100 4.18 -4.33 -9.05
C GLN A 100 5.48 -5.09 -8.80
N ILE A 101 6.11 -4.89 -7.63
CA ILE A 101 7.30 -5.64 -7.20
C ILE A 101 7.00 -7.14 -7.17
N LYS A 102 5.94 -7.56 -6.44
CA LYS A 102 5.53 -8.96 -6.38
C LYS A 102 5.20 -9.57 -7.75
N ARG A 103 4.64 -8.79 -8.68
CA ARG A 103 4.40 -9.25 -10.05
C ARG A 103 5.70 -9.43 -10.83
N ARG A 104 6.67 -8.54 -10.63
CA ARG A 104 8.00 -8.64 -11.24
C ARG A 104 8.77 -9.84 -10.69
N ASP A 105 8.78 -10.03 -9.37
CA ASP A 105 9.50 -11.14 -8.73
C ASP A 105 8.98 -12.49 -9.20
N ARG A 106 7.66 -12.65 -9.38
CA ARG A 106 7.06 -13.86 -9.95
C ARG A 106 7.47 -14.15 -11.40
N LYS A 107 7.94 -13.15 -12.14
CA LYS A 107 8.45 -13.32 -13.51
C LYS A 107 9.97 -13.57 -13.53
N GLN A 108 10.66 -13.35 -12.41
CA GLN A 108 12.08 -13.66 -12.31
C GLN A 108 12.23 -15.15 -12.06
N VAL A 109 12.95 -15.83 -12.95
CA VAL A 109 13.40 -17.20 -12.71
C VAL A 109 14.66 -17.10 -11.86
N ILE A 110 14.55 -17.48 -10.60
CA ILE A 110 15.70 -17.53 -9.70
C ILE A 110 16.45 -18.82 -10.01
N VAL A 111 17.70 -18.70 -10.43
CA VAL A 111 18.60 -19.85 -10.63
C VAL A 111 19.26 -20.15 -9.29
N GLU A 112 18.63 -20.99 -8.47
CA GLU A 112 19.27 -21.60 -7.31
C GLU A 112 19.62 -23.05 -7.66
N ASN A 113 20.92 -23.35 -7.66
CA ASN A 113 21.53 -24.68 -7.86
C ASN A 113 21.29 -25.33 -9.24
N GLU A 114 22.15 -25.02 -10.23
CA GLU A 114 22.49 -25.81 -11.45
C GLU A 114 21.40 -26.61 -12.20
N LYS A 115 20.11 -26.32 -11.99
CA LYS A 115 19.01 -26.92 -12.74
C LYS A 115 18.16 -25.81 -13.31
N LEU A 116 18.59 -25.37 -14.48
CA LEU A 116 17.78 -24.55 -15.36
C LEU A 116 16.64 -25.42 -15.91
N ASP A 117 15.47 -25.37 -15.28
CA ASP A 117 14.22 -25.89 -15.86
C ASP A 117 13.75 -24.95 -16.98
N TYR A 118 14.44 -25.01 -18.12
CA TYR A 118 14.12 -24.22 -19.31
C TYR A 118 12.78 -24.59 -19.98
N PHE A 119 12.08 -25.65 -19.54
CA PHE A 119 10.99 -26.26 -20.31
C PHE A 119 9.55 -25.95 -19.88
N ASN A 120 9.32 -25.19 -18.80
CA ASN A 120 7.94 -24.91 -18.34
C ASN A 120 7.50 -23.43 -18.40
N ILE A 121 8.32 -22.53 -18.93
CA ILE A 121 8.08 -21.07 -18.85
C ILE A 121 7.00 -20.59 -19.84
N THR A 122 6.69 -21.33 -20.90
CA THR A 122 5.61 -21.00 -21.86
C THR A 122 4.32 -21.80 -21.62
N GLY A 123 4.06 -22.18 -20.38
CA GLY A 123 2.96 -23.06 -19.98
C GLY A 123 1.71 -22.37 -19.44
N GLY A 124 1.44 -21.10 -19.78
CA GLY A 124 0.16 -20.44 -19.50
C GLY A 124 -1.05 -21.01 -20.26
N ARG A 125 -1.02 -22.28 -20.68
CA ARG A 125 -2.20 -22.96 -21.21
C ARG A 125 -3.05 -23.38 -20.03
N ARG A 126 -4.20 -22.72 -19.85
CA ARG A 126 -5.31 -23.29 -19.10
C ARG A 126 -5.54 -24.71 -19.65
N ILE A 127 -5.13 -25.73 -18.90
CA ILE A 127 -5.58 -27.09 -19.13
C ILE A 127 -7.07 -27.06 -18.77
N LYS A 128 -7.93 -26.92 -19.77
CA LYS A 128 -9.36 -27.21 -19.61
C LYS A 128 -9.41 -28.67 -19.19
N ARG A 129 -9.80 -28.94 -17.94
CA ARG A 129 -10.20 -30.29 -17.54
C ARG A 129 -11.47 -30.59 -18.33
N ASN A 130 -11.36 -31.41 -19.37
CA ASN A 130 -12.54 -31.98 -19.99
C ASN A 130 -13.10 -32.99 -18.99
N THR A 131 -14.19 -32.62 -18.34
CA THR A 131 -15.02 -33.53 -17.55
C THR A 131 -15.90 -34.26 -18.55
N GLU A 132 -15.50 -35.43 -19.01
CA GLU A 132 -16.36 -36.40 -19.71
C GLU A 132 -15.45 -37.55 -20.09
N GLU A 133 -15.45 -38.62 -19.29
CA GLU A 133 -15.43 -40.04 -19.72
C GLU A 133 -15.69 -40.89 -18.46
N ILE A 134 -16.93 -40.85 -17.96
CA ILE A 134 -17.52 -41.99 -17.26
C ILE A 134 -18.77 -42.32 -18.06
N GLY A 135 -18.62 -43.27 -18.98
CA GLY A 135 -19.65 -43.72 -19.91
C GLY A 135 -19.33 -45.12 -20.40
N GLU A 136 -19.38 -46.05 -19.44
CA GLU A 136 -19.78 -47.46 -19.53
C GLU A 136 -19.34 -48.33 -20.73
N ASN A 137 -18.58 -49.34 -20.34
CA ASN A 137 -18.28 -50.59 -21.04
C ASN A 137 -19.49 -51.19 -21.78
N LYS A 138 -19.24 -51.64 -23.01
CA LYS A 138 -20.07 -52.63 -23.71
C LYS A 138 -19.95 -54.01 -23.09
#